data_AF-A0A0G3XCF9-F1
#
_entry.id   AF-A0A0G3XCF9-F1
#
_cell.length_a   1.000
_cell.length_b   1.000
_cell.length_c   1.000
_cell.angle_alpha   90.00
_cell.angle_beta   90.00
_cell.angle_gamma   90.00
#
_symmetry.space_group_name_H-M   'P 1'
#
loop_
_entity.id
_entity.type
_entity.pdbx_description
1 polymer ?
#
loop_
_entity_poly.entity_id
_entity_poly.type
_entity_poly.pdbx_seq_one_letter_code
_entity_poly.pdbx_strand_id
1 'polypeptide(L)'
;MKLLALPLLLAASGLQAQPAARPSAPQPAPLDAQSAAAKLKGWKGSVARADGRLVCRTRTSTGDRRLDAIRCGAMLTCARPMQGEIDQLMASPMAAGERRLAFDRLMATARPCMDRYQDEAIARLLTEEGGRS
;
A
#
# COMPACT_ATOMS: atom_id res chain seq x y z
N MET A 1 -61.74 56.67 23.05
CA MET A 1 -62.74 55.59 22.84
C MET A 1 -62.08 54.48 22.05
N LYS A 2 -62.26 53.23 22.52
CA LYS A 2 -62.11 51.92 21.83
C LYS A 2 -60.73 51.58 21.23
N LEU A 3 -59.95 50.65 21.82
CA LEU A 3 -60.09 49.18 21.90
C LEU A 3 -59.76 48.42 20.60
N LEU A 4 -58.91 47.40 20.77
CA LEU A 4 -58.66 46.16 19.99
C LEU A 4 -57.34 46.16 19.20
N ALA A 5 -56.35 45.35 19.65
CA ALA A 5 -56.09 43.96 19.24
C ALA A 5 -55.15 43.94 18.01
N LEU A 6 -54.15 43.09 17.79
CA LEU A 6 -53.71 41.77 18.27
C LEU A 6 -52.23 41.65 17.74
N PRO A 7 -51.38 40.74 18.24
CA PRO A 7 -49.95 40.71 17.92
C PRO A 7 -49.68 39.96 16.60
N LEU A 8 -48.74 40.44 15.79
CA LEU A 8 -48.19 39.68 14.66
C LEU A 8 -46.81 39.12 15.02
N LEU A 9 -46.78 37.80 15.11
CA LEU A 9 -45.63 36.92 15.15
C LEU A 9 -44.88 36.86 13.80
N LEU A 10 -43.67 36.29 13.84
CA LEU A 10 -42.96 35.55 12.77
C LEU A 10 -42.31 36.42 11.66
N ALA A 11 -41.10 36.17 11.17
CA ALA A 11 -40.15 35.08 11.34
C ALA A 11 -38.75 35.58 10.97
N ALA A 12 -37.74 35.23 11.77
CA ALA A 12 -36.35 35.33 11.34
C ALA A 12 -36.07 34.16 10.38
N SER A 13 -36.05 34.44 9.08
CA SER A 13 -35.62 33.49 8.07
C SER A 13 -34.11 33.30 8.15
N GLY A 14 -33.70 32.31 8.94
CA GLY A 14 -32.36 31.74 8.86
C GLY A 14 -32.19 31.05 7.51
N LEU A 15 -31.42 31.67 6.61
CA LEU A 15 -30.96 31.06 5.37
C LEU A 15 -29.92 29.99 5.74
N GLN A 16 -30.36 28.76 6.01
CA GLN A 16 -29.45 27.63 6.15
C GLN A 16 -28.91 27.30 4.76
N ALA A 17 -27.65 27.65 4.52
CA ALA A 17 -26.89 27.18 3.38
C ALA A 17 -26.80 25.65 3.47
N GLN A 18 -27.57 24.96 2.63
CA GLN A 18 -27.45 23.52 2.45
C GLN A 18 -26.03 23.23 1.95
N PRO A 19 -25.26 22.34 2.59
CA PRO A 19 -23.99 21.90 2.03
C PRO A 19 -24.31 21.20 0.71
N ALA A 20 -23.87 21.79 -0.40
CA ALA A 20 -23.92 21.14 -1.70
C ALA A 20 -23.20 19.79 -1.56
N ALA A 21 -23.95 18.71 -1.75
CA ALA A 21 -23.40 17.37 -1.87
C ALA A 21 -22.38 17.41 -3.01
N ARG A 22 -21.09 17.43 -2.66
CA ARG A 22 -20.03 17.27 -3.65
C ARG A 22 -20.24 15.89 -4.29
N PRO A 23 -20.13 15.77 -5.62
CA PRO A 23 -20.09 14.47 -6.26
C PRO A 23 -18.99 13.66 -5.59
N SER A 24 -19.37 12.59 -4.88
CA SER A 24 -18.43 11.63 -4.34
C SER A 24 -17.61 11.12 -5.53
N ALA A 25 -16.29 11.32 -5.49
CA ALA A 25 -15.40 10.77 -6.50
C ALA A 25 -15.71 9.27 -6.68
N PRO A 26 -15.68 8.73 -7.91
CA PRO A 26 -15.94 7.32 -8.15
C PRO A 26 -15.10 6.50 -7.18
N GLN A 27 -15.77 5.69 -6.36
CA GLN A 27 -15.05 4.78 -5.48
C GLN A 27 -14.23 3.85 -6.38
N PRO A 28 -12.92 3.66 -6.11
CA PRO A 28 -12.11 2.75 -6.90
C PRO A 28 -12.78 1.38 -6.88
N ALA A 29 -12.87 0.75 -8.06
CA ALA A 29 -13.46 -0.57 -8.20
C ALA A 29 -12.81 -1.54 -7.20
N PRO A 30 -13.59 -2.45 -6.58
CA PRO A 30 -13.08 -3.41 -5.61
C PRO A 30 -11.92 -4.21 -6.22
N LEU A 31 -10.85 -4.38 -5.45
CA LEU A 31 -9.71 -5.16 -5.89
C LEU A 31 -10.11 -6.63 -5.87
N ASP A 32 -9.96 -7.32 -6.99
CA ASP A 32 -10.09 -8.78 -7.05
C ASP A 32 -8.70 -9.45 -7.14
N ALA A 33 -8.65 -10.77 -6.92
CA ALA A 33 -7.41 -11.55 -6.94
C ALA A 33 -6.67 -11.49 -8.29
N GLN A 34 -7.40 -11.51 -9.40
CA GLN A 34 -6.82 -11.48 -10.75
C GLN A 34 -6.23 -10.10 -11.05
N SER A 35 -6.94 -9.03 -10.71
CA SER A 35 -6.51 -7.64 -10.82
C SER A 35 -5.29 -7.36 -9.93
N ALA A 36 -5.27 -7.87 -8.70
CA ALA A 36 -4.11 -7.80 -7.82
C ALA A 36 -2.89 -8.50 -8.43
N ALA A 37 -3.05 -9.75 -8.89
CA ALA A 37 -1.97 -10.51 -9.52
C ALA A 37 -1.44 -9.82 -10.78
N ALA A 38 -2.31 -9.27 -11.62
CA ALA A 38 -1.93 -8.55 -12.84
C ALA A 38 -1.10 -7.31 -12.52
N LYS A 39 -1.54 -6.49 -11.56
CA LYS A 39 -0.79 -5.31 -11.10
C LYS A 39 0.58 -5.68 -10.56
N LEU A 40 0.67 -6.76 -9.77
CA LEU A 40 1.91 -7.21 -9.15
C LEU A 40 2.95 -7.73 -10.15
N LYS A 41 2.55 -8.27 -11.31
CA LYS A 41 3.47 -8.69 -12.37
C LYS A 41 4.35 -7.54 -12.88
N GLY A 42 3.82 -6.32 -12.91
CA GLY A 42 4.56 -5.13 -13.35
C GLY A 42 5.47 -4.53 -12.28
N TRP A 43 5.31 -4.93 -11.02
CA TRP A 43 6.03 -4.35 -9.90
C TRP A 43 7.51 -4.71 -9.92
N LYS A 44 8.38 -3.72 -9.67
CA LYS A 44 9.82 -3.92 -9.56
C LYS A 44 10.35 -3.27 -8.30
N GLY A 45 11.12 -4.01 -7.52
CA GLY A 45 11.81 -3.50 -6.34
C GLY A 45 13.09 -4.25 -6.04
N SER A 46 13.77 -3.83 -4.98
CA SER A 46 14.97 -4.48 -4.45
C SER A 46 15.11 -4.21 -2.96
N VAL A 47 15.70 -5.16 -2.24
CA VAL A 47 16.27 -4.87 -0.92
C VAL A 47 17.60 -4.15 -1.10
N ALA A 48 17.83 -3.12 -0.30
CA ALA A 48 19.08 -2.38 -0.22
C ALA A 48 19.44 -2.15 1.25
N ARG A 49 20.70 -1.74 1.51
CA ARG A 49 21.10 -1.20 2.82
C ARG A 49 21.04 0.32 2.82
N ALA A 50 20.49 0.87 3.89
CA ALA A 50 20.56 2.28 4.25
C ALA A 50 20.67 2.37 5.78
N ASP A 51 21.65 3.13 6.28
CA ASP A 51 21.88 3.35 7.71
C ASP A 51 21.89 2.07 8.56
N GLY A 52 22.61 1.05 8.09
CA GLY A 52 22.72 -0.24 8.79
C GLY A 52 21.46 -1.12 8.76
N ARG A 53 20.41 -0.72 8.05
CA ARG A 53 19.13 -1.45 7.98
C ARG A 53 18.80 -1.89 6.56
N LEU A 54 18.04 -2.99 6.45
CA LEU A 54 17.43 -3.40 5.20
C LEU A 54 16.25 -2.48 4.87
N VAL A 55 16.24 -1.94 3.66
CA VAL A 55 15.15 -1.11 3.13
C VAL A 55 14.68 -1.67 1.80
N CYS A 56 13.38 -1.55 1.53
CA CYS A 56 12.83 -1.86 0.21
C CYS A 56 12.88 -0.60 -0.65
N ARG A 57 13.44 -0.71 -1.86
CA ARG A 57 13.37 0.35 -2.88
C ARG A 57 12.48 -0.10 -4.02
N THR A 58 11.31 0.52 -4.13
CA THR A 58 10.41 0.34 -5.27
C THR A 58 10.95 1.13 -6.46
N ARG A 59 11.16 0.44 -7.58
CA ARG A 59 11.58 1.01 -8.87
C ARG A 59 10.41 1.18 -9.83
N THR A 60 9.43 0.27 -9.78
CA THR A 60 8.18 0.36 -10.53
C THR A 60 7.05 -0.02 -9.60
N SER A 61 6.14 0.93 -9.38
CA SER A 61 4.95 0.79 -8.54
C SER A 61 3.83 0.07 -9.30
N THR A 62 2.95 -0.60 -8.57
CA THR A 62 1.68 -1.12 -9.09
C THR A 62 0.62 -0.04 -9.31
N GLY A 63 0.84 1.17 -8.80
CA GLY A 63 -0.17 2.22 -8.67
C GLY A 63 -1.11 2.02 -7.47
N ASP A 64 -1.05 0.87 -6.77
CA ASP A 64 -1.77 0.62 -5.53
C ASP A 64 -0.80 0.51 -4.36
N ARG A 65 -0.89 1.48 -3.44
CA ARG A 65 0.02 1.55 -2.28
C ARG A 65 -0.04 0.31 -1.38
N ARG A 66 -1.20 -0.38 -1.32
CA ARG A 66 -1.35 -1.59 -0.50
C ARG A 66 -0.62 -2.76 -1.14
N LEU A 67 -0.74 -2.92 -2.46
CA LEU A 67 0.01 -3.93 -3.21
C LEU A 67 1.53 -3.67 -3.17
N ASP A 68 1.95 -2.41 -3.29
CA ASP A 68 3.36 -2.04 -3.14
C ASP A 68 3.89 -2.37 -1.74
N ALA A 69 3.09 -2.08 -0.71
CA ALA A 69 3.44 -2.41 0.68
C ALA A 69 3.54 -3.93 0.90
N ILE A 70 2.66 -4.73 0.29
CA ILE A 70 2.74 -6.19 0.34
C ILE A 70 4.06 -6.68 -0.27
N ARG A 71 4.44 -6.19 -1.46
CA ARG A 71 5.71 -6.58 -2.11
C ARG A 71 6.92 -6.18 -1.28
N CYS A 72 6.96 -4.95 -0.79
CA CYS A 72 8.06 -4.51 0.05
C CYS A 72 8.10 -5.26 1.39
N GLY A 73 6.95 -5.52 2.00
CA GLY A 73 6.81 -6.32 3.21
C GLY A 73 7.36 -7.74 3.02
N ALA A 74 7.01 -8.39 1.91
CA ALA A 74 7.53 -9.71 1.53
C ALA A 74 9.06 -9.69 1.42
N MET A 75 9.61 -8.72 0.67
CA MET A 75 11.05 -8.59 0.49
C MET A 75 11.79 -8.42 1.82
N LEU A 76 11.34 -7.52 2.69
CA LEU A 76 12.00 -7.23 3.96
C LEU A 76 11.84 -8.36 4.98
N THR A 77 10.65 -8.97 5.05
CA THR A 77 10.36 -10.06 5.98
C THR A 77 11.20 -11.29 5.63
N CYS A 78 11.24 -11.65 4.35
CA CYS A 78 11.95 -12.84 3.89
C CYS A 78 13.46 -12.63 3.73
N ALA A 79 13.94 -11.39 3.58
CA ALA A 79 15.38 -11.09 3.55
C ALA A 79 16.01 -11.01 4.94
N ARG A 80 15.23 -10.65 5.98
CA ARG A 80 15.73 -10.41 7.34
C ARG A 80 16.54 -11.58 7.91
N PRO A 81 16.13 -12.86 7.78
CA PRO A 81 16.93 -13.98 8.29
C PRO A 81 18.31 -14.10 7.62
N MET A 82 18.44 -13.62 6.38
CA MET A 82 19.69 -13.67 5.60
C MET A 82 20.54 -12.39 5.77
N GLN A 83 20.21 -11.51 6.73
CA GLN A 83 20.89 -10.23 6.86
C GLN A 83 22.41 -10.37 7.01
N GLY A 84 22.89 -11.36 7.78
CA GLY A 84 24.33 -11.61 7.92
C GLY A 84 25.02 -11.97 6.60
N GLU A 85 24.39 -12.78 5.77
CA GLU A 85 24.90 -13.19 4.44
C GLU A 85 24.89 -12.01 3.47
N ILE A 86 23.81 -11.22 3.49
CA ILE A 86 23.71 -9.96 2.73
C ILE A 86 24.85 -9.02 3.14
N ASP A 87 25.10 -8.88 4.43
CA ASP A 87 26.11 -7.97 4.96
C ASP A 87 27.52 -8.37 4.54
N GLN A 88 27.84 -9.66 4.64
CA GLN A 88 29.12 -10.21 4.17
C GLN A 88 29.29 -10.00 2.66
N LEU A 89 28.25 -10.25 1.87
CA LEU A 89 28.30 -10.05 0.44
C LEU A 89 28.51 -8.58 0.06
N MET A 90 27.85 -7.66 0.77
CA MET A 90 28.00 -6.22 0.54
C MET A 90 29.38 -5.69 0.99
N ALA A 91 30.06 -6.36 1.91
CA ALA A 91 31.42 -6.02 2.36
C ALA A 91 32.54 -6.69 1.54
N SER A 92 32.20 -7.69 0.71
CA SER A 92 33.16 -8.45 -0.11
C SER A 92 34.03 -7.56 -1.04
N PRO A 93 35.26 -7.94 -1.40
CA PRO A 93 36.06 -7.21 -2.40
C PRO A 93 35.62 -7.47 -3.85
N MET A 94 34.57 -8.28 -4.09
CA MET A 94 34.08 -8.62 -5.43
C MET A 94 33.74 -7.41 -6.32
N ALA A 95 33.87 -7.56 -7.63
CA ALA A 95 33.41 -6.54 -8.57
C ALA A 95 31.90 -6.31 -8.44
N ALA A 96 31.43 -5.09 -8.73
CA ALA A 96 30.03 -4.71 -8.52
C ALA A 96 29.03 -5.61 -9.27
N GLY A 97 29.36 -6.02 -10.50
CA GLY A 97 28.55 -6.94 -11.30
C GLY A 97 28.46 -8.34 -10.69
N GLU A 98 29.59 -8.90 -10.25
CA GLU A 98 29.64 -10.23 -9.62
C GLU A 98 28.88 -10.25 -8.30
N ARG A 99 29.05 -9.19 -7.50
CA ARG A 99 28.34 -9.01 -6.23
C ARG A 99 26.83 -8.91 -6.46
N ARG A 100 26.41 -8.19 -7.50
CA ARG A 100 25.00 -8.10 -7.89
C ARG A 100 24.42 -9.46 -8.25
N LEU A 101 25.14 -10.27 -9.03
CA LEU A 101 24.72 -11.62 -9.40
C LEU A 101 24.66 -12.56 -8.19
N ALA A 102 25.63 -12.46 -7.27
CA ALA A 102 25.60 -13.20 -6.02
C ALA A 102 24.42 -12.78 -5.13
N PHE A 103 24.11 -11.48 -5.08
CA PHE A 103 22.99 -10.96 -4.30
C PHE A 103 21.66 -11.42 -4.88
N ASP A 104 21.50 -11.37 -6.20
CA ASP A 104 20.29 -11.82 -6.87
C ASP A 104 20.08 -13.34 -6.69
N ARG A 105 21.16 -14.14 -6.64
CA ARG A 105 21.10 -15.57 -6.29
C ARG A 105 20.69 -15.79 -4.83
N LEU A 106 21.28 -15.05 -3.89
CA LEU A 106 20.90 -15.11 -2.49
C LEU A 106 19.42 -14.76 -2.31
N MET A 107 18.96 -13.67 -2.90
CA MET A 107 17.55 -13.28 -2.84
C MET A 107 16.61 -14.26 -3.54
N ALA A 108 17.10 -15.05 -4.51
CA ALA A 108 16.29 -16.09 -5.14
C ALA A 108 15.92 -17.23 -4.19
N THR A 109 16.74 -17.52 -3.17
CA THR A 109 16.44 -18.56 -2.17
C THR A 109 15.23 -18.17 -1.29
N ALA A 110 14.97 -16.87 -1.15
CA ALA A 110 13.82 -16.35 -0.41
C ALA A 110 12.53 -16.27 -1.21
N ARG A 111 12.52 -16.61 -2.51
CA ARG A 111 11.32 -16.53 -3.37
C ARG A 111 10.12 -17.31 -2.79
N PRO A 112 10.26 -18.57 -2.33
CA PRO A 112 9.11 -19.29 -1.76
C PRO A 112 8.49 -18.59 -0.56
N CYS A 113 9.32 -17.95 0.29
CA CYS A 113 8.82 -17.15 1.40
C CYS A 113 8.05 -15.92 0.90
N MET A 114 8.59 -15.21 -0.10
CA MET A 114 7.96 -14.00 -0.64
C MET A 114 6.64 -14.30 -1.33
N ASP A 115 6.57 -15.39 -2.08
CA ASP A 115 5.36 -15.82 -2.79
C ASP A 115 4.27 -16.17 -1.78
N ARG A 116 4.59 -17.00 -0.77
CA ARG A 116 3.64 -17.31 0.32
C ARG A 116 3.17 -16.06 1.08
N TYR A 117 4.09 -15.18 1.45
CA TYR A 117 3.74 -13.93 2.13
C TYR A 117 2.77 -13.09 1.30
N GLN A 118 3.04 -12.97 0.00
CA GLN A 118 2.22 -12.22 -0.92
C GLN A 118 0.82 -12.82 -1.02
N ASP A 119 0.70 -14.12 -1.24
CA ASP A 119 -0.59 -14.80 -1.40
C ASP A 119 -1.45 -14.65 -0.14
N GLU A 120 -0.87 -14.88 1.03
CA GLU A 120 -1.56 -14.69 2.31
C GLU A 120 -1.98 -13.24 2.54
N ALA A 121 -1.13 -12.27 2.17
CA ALA A 121 -1.44 -10.85 2.36
C ALA A 121 -2.53 -10.36 1.40
N ILE A 122 -2.54 -10.85 0.16
CA ILE A 122 -3.61 -10.56 -0.80
C ILE A 122 -4.93 -11.18 -0.31
N ALA A 123 -4.92 -12.44 0.13
CA ALA A 123 -6.12 -13.10 0.65
C ALA A 123 -6.75 -12.32 1.83
N ARG A 124 -5.92 -11.81 2.74
CA ARG A 124 -6.36 -10.92 3.83
C ARG A 124 -6.96 -9.62 3.30
N LEU A 125 -6.26 -8.94 2.37
CA LEU A 125 -6.72 -7.69 1.79
C LEU A 125 -8.09 -7.84 1.09
N LEU A 126 -8.30 -8.93 0.35
CA LEU A 126 -9.56 -9.21 -0.34
C LEU A 126 -10.70 -9.50 0.63
N THR A 127 -10.43 -10.22 1.73
CA THR A 127 -11.42 -10.45 2.79
C THR A 127 -11.86 -9.16 3.47
N GLU A 128 -10.91 -8.26 3.75
CA GLU A 128 -11.19 -6.95 4.35
C GLU A 128 -12.02 -6.04 3.44
N GLU A 129 -11.84 -6.12 2.12
CA GLU A 129 -12.64 -5.37 1.15
C GLU A 129 -14.04 -5.98 0.95
N GLY A 130 -14.15 -7.30 0.87
CA GLY A 130 -15.43 -7.99 0.75
C GLY A 130 -16.33 -7.82 1.99
N GLY A 131 -15.75 -7.69 3.18
CA GLY A 131 -16.47 -7.44 4.43
C GLY A 131 -16.87 -5.98 4.68
N ARG A 132 -16.48 -5.04 3.80
CA ARG A 132 -16.89 -3.62 3.84
C ARG A 132 -18.03 -3.29 2.88
N SER A 133 -18.56 -4.29 2.17
CA SER A 133 -19.67 -4.15 1.23
C SER A 133 -21.02 -4.25 1.93
#